data_AF-A0A095XSC8-F1
#
_entry.id   AF-A0A095XSC8-F1
#
_cell.length_a   1.000
_cell.length_b   1.000
_cell.length_c   1.000
_cell.angle_alpha   90.00
_cell.angle_beta   90.00
_cell.angle_gamma   90.00
#
_symmetry.space_group_name_H-M   'P 1'
#
loop_
_entity.id
_entity.type
_entity.pdbx_description
1 polymer ?
#
loop_
_entity_poly.entity_id
_entity_poly.type
_entity_poly.pdbx_seq_one_letter_code
_entity_poly.pdbx_strand_id
1 'polypeptide(L)'
;MITQVPLWQHFLFAAFATCGFAIFFNVQPKLLLWEALVGAIGWVVYLIGIDHYENPMIYSFLAAAVISLCSEILARKLKQPAILFVIPGILPLVPGVGLYQTVYLIMFKKYTLAASTGTKAVIVSMGIALGILVIASLSRVFNLYKLKKAFSRNDAAKYVDWVNLGKNRTGNKFVLNRDELNEHLNSLNIDTDSYKKLDLEKMEKNSSQDIILDDDTLKESE
;
A
#
# COMPACT_ATOMS: atom_id res chain seq x y z
N MET A 1 -25.75 23.21 4.58
CA MET A 1 -24.73 23.94 5.36
C MET A 1 -23.32 23.82 4.75
N ILE A 2 -22.99 22.74 4.02
CA ILE A 2 -21.75 22.60 3.23
C ILE A 2 -21.73 23.57 2.01
N THR A 3 -22.90 24.06 1.59
CA THR A 3 -23.10 24.83 0.36
C THR A 3 -22.73 26.32 0.42
N GLN A 4 -22.33 26.87 1.57
CA GLN A 4 -22.02 28.31 1.67
C GLN A 4 -20.54 28.64 1.48
N VAL A 5 -19.67 27.65 1.60
CA VAL A 5 -18.21 27.81 1.50
C VAL A 5 -17.71 27.09 0.24
N PRO A 6 -17.05 27.78 -0.69
CA PRO A 6 -16.56 27.16 -1.91
C PRO A 6 -15.47 26.11 -1.65
N LEU A 7 -15.37 25.11 -2.53
CA LEU A 7 -14.50 23.94 -2.38
C LEU A 7 -13.01 24.29 -2.14
N TRP A 8 -12.53 25.37 -2.76
CA TRP A 8 -11.14 25.83 -2.60
C TRP A 8 -10.83 26.25 -1.16
N GLN A 9 -11.80 26.80 -0.42
CA GLN A 9 -11.62 27.16 0.99
C GLN A 9 -11.50 25.91 1.86
N HIS A 10 -12.33 24.90 1.62
CA HIS A 10 -12.22 23.62 2.31
C HIS A 10 -10.86 22.96 2.09
N PHE A 11 -10.34 23.01 0.87
CA PHE A 11 -9.01 22.52 0.56
C PHE A 11 -7.93 23.25 1.37
N LEU A 12 -7.98 24.57 1.43
CA LEU A 12 -7.00 25.36 2.21
C LEU A 12 -7.09 25.08 3.71
N PHE A 13 -8.30 25.08 4.29
CA PHE A 13 -8.46 24.81 5.72
C PHE A 13 -8.02 23.40 6.09
N ALA A 14 -8.34 22.40 5.27
CA ALA A 14 -7.87 21.04 5.47
C ALA A 14 -6.35 20.95 5.36
N ALA A 15 -5.73 21.62 4.39
CA ALA A 15 -4.28 21.68 4.25
C ALA A 15 -3.62 22.29 5.50
N PHE A 16 -4.15 23.41 6.02
CA PHE A 16 -3.65 24.05 7.24
C PHE A 16 -3.85 23.16 8.47
N ALA A 17 -5.01 22.53 8.62
CA ALA A 17 -5.29 21.62 9.73
C ALA A 17 -4.31 20.43 9.72
N THR A 18 -4.14 19.79 8.57
CA THR A 18 -3.18 18.68 8.42
C THR A 18 -1.74 19.13 8.64
N CYS A 19 -1.35 20.31 8.17
CA CYS A 19 -0.03 20.87 8.46
C CYS A 19 0.20 21.08 9.97
N GLY A 20 -0.81 21.61 10.67
CA GLY A 20 -0.77 21.74 12.13
C GLY A 20 -0.60 20.41 12.84
N PHE A 21 -1.33 19.37 12.41
CA PHE A 21 -1.15 18.01 12.93
C PHE A 21 0.23 17.45 12.59
N ALA A 22 0.74 17.65 11.38
CA ALA A 22 2.07 17.19 10.98
C ALA A 22 3.18 17.79 11.87
N ILE A 23 3.07 19.08 12.19
CA ILE A 23 3.96 19.75 13.16
C ILE A 23 3.80 19.13 14.55
N PHE A 24 2.57 18.85 14.98
CA PHE A 24 2.30 18.20 16.27
C PHE A 24 2.95 16.80 16.39
N PHE A 25 2.98 16.03 15.29
CA PHE A 25 3.68 14.74 15.24
C PHE A 25 5.18 14.86 14.95
N ASN A 26 5.75 16.07 15.00
CA ASN A 26 7.16 16.36 14.76
C ASN A 26 7.68 15.77 13.43
N VAL A 27 6.87 15.91 12.37
CA VAL A 27 7.25 15.50 11.02
C VAL A 27 8.36 16.41 10.48
N GLN A 28 9.28 15.83 9.70
CA GLN A 28 10.39 16.58 9.10
C GLN A 28 9.85 17.74 8.23
N PRO A 29 10.37 18.99 8.36
CA PRO A 29 9.79 20.15 7.69
C PRO A 29 9.66 20.04 6.17
N LYS A 30 10.58 19.31 5.52
CA LYS A 30 10.54 19.03 4.07
C LYS A 30 9.34 18.19 3.61
N LEU A 31 8.63 17.54 4.53
CA LEU A 31 7.47 16.68 4.26
C LEU A 31 6.15 17.40 4.49
N LEU A 32 6.15 18.53 5.22
CA LEU A 32 4.93 19.24 5.63
C LEU A 32 4.02 19.60 4.45
N LEU A 33 4.60 20.10 3.35
CA LEU A 33 3.83 20.47 2.16
C LEU A 33 3.14 19.25 1.53
N TRP A 34 3.82 18.11 1.52
CA TRP A 34 3.27 16.88 0.99
C TRP A 34 2.13 16.33 1.85
N GLU A 35 2.26 16.42 3.17
CA GLU A 35 1.20 15.99 4.09
C GLU A 35 -0.02 16.89 4.02
N ALA A 36 0.18 18.21 3.95
CA ALA A 36 -0.89 19.18 3.76
C ALA A 36 -1.72 18.87 2.49
N LEU A 37 -1.05 18.52 1.38
CA LEU A 37 -1.74 18.12 0.15
C LEU A 37 -2.53 16.81 0.32
N VAL A 38 -1.95 15.81 0.99
CA VAL A 38 -2.63 14.51 1.23
C VAL A 38 -3.90 14.71 2.04
N GLY A 39 -3.83 15.48 3.14
CA GLY A 39 -5.00 15.78 3.97
C GLY A 39 -6.06 16.60 3.24
N ALA A 40 -5.65 17.59 2.45
CA ALA A 40 -6.56 18.41 1.66
C ALA A 40 -7.28 17.59 0.56
N ILE A 41 -6.57 16.71 -0.14
CA ILE A 41 -7.15 15.79 -1.12
C ILE A 41 -8.14 14.85 -0.41
N GLY A 42 -7.75 14.28 0.73
CA GLY A 42 -8.61 13.41 1.52
C GLY A 42 -9.91 14.09 1.96
N TRP A 43 -9.83 15.34 2.41
CA TRP A 43 -10.99 16.13 2.79
C TRP A 43 -11.91 16.45 1.62
N VAL A 44 -11.35 16.81 0.46
CA VAL A 44 -12.16 17.06 -0.75
C VAL A 44 -12.88 15.79 -1.20
N VAL A 45 -12.22 14.64 -1.19
CA VAL A 45 -12.84 13.34 -1.51
C VAL A 45 -13.97 13.03 -0.53
N TYR A 46 -13.76 13.32 0.76
CA TYR A 46 -14.78 13.14 1.79
C TYR A 46 -16.01 14.02 1.52
N LEU A 47 -15.83 15.30 1.16
CA LEU A 47 -16.93 16.21 0.82
C LEU A 47 -17.69 15.77 -0.44
N ILE A 48 -16.97 15.44 -1.51
CA ILE A 48 -17.59 14.91 -2.75
C ILE A 48 -18.38 13.65 -2.43
N GLY A 49 -17.84 12.79 -1.55
CA GLY A 49 -18.50 11.58 -1.11
C GLY A 49 -19.79 11.84 -0.31
N ILE A 50 -19.83 12.89 0.52
CA ILE A 50 -21.06 13.29 1.23
C ILE A 50 -22.15 13.71 0.24
N ASP A 51 -21.79 14.40 -0.84
CA ASP A 51 -22.76 14.88 -1.83
C ASP A 51 -23.30 13.76 -2.74
N HIS A 52 -22.51 12.71 -2.98
CA HIS A 52 -22.88 11.60 -3.87
C HIS A 52 -23.41 10.36 -3.13
N TYR A 53 -23.03 10.15 -1.87
CA TYR A 53 -23.38 8.97 -1.10
C TYR A 53 -24.04 9.34 0.23
N GLU A 54 -25.23 8.80 0.47
CA GLU A 54 -25.92 9.00 1.76
C GLU A 54 -25.27 8.20 2.90
N ASN A 55 -24.59 7.09 2.58
CA ASN A 55 -24.06 6.17 3.59
C ASN A 55 -22.70 6.64 4.14
N PRO A 56 -22.59 6.92 5.47
CA PRO A 56 -21.36 7.36 6.11
C PRO A 56 -20.17 6.43 5.98
N MET A 57 -20.42 5.14 5.83
CA MET A 57 -19.36 4.16 5.67
C MET A 57 -18.62 4.36 4.33
N ILE A 58 -19.35 4.65 3.26
CA ILE A 58 -18.83 4.67 1.88
C ILE A 58 -17.92 5.87 1.67
N TYR A 59 -18.39 7.08 1.97
CA TYR A 59 -17.57 8.28 1.75
C TYR A 59 -16.34 8.32 2.68
N SER A 60 -16.45 7.81 3.90
CA SER A 60 -15.35 7.75 4.86
C SER A 60 -14.29 6.72 4.42
N PHE A 61 -14.74 5.57 3.92
CA PHE A 61 -13.88 4.55 3.32
C PHE A 61 -13.13 5.08 2.11
N LEU A 62 -13.83 5.73 1.17
CA LEU A 62 -13.22 6.24 -0.06
C LEU A 62 -12.16 7.30 0.25
N ALA A 63 -12.48 8.24 1.14
CA ALA A 63 -11.54 9.29 1.54
C ALA A 63 -10.31 8.72 2.24
N ALA A 64 -10.48 7.78 3.18
CA ALA A 64 -9.37 7.11 3.85
C ALA A 64 -8.53 6.24 2.89
N ALA A 65 -9.17 5.59 1.91
CA ALA A 65 -8.47 4.82 0.88
C ALA A 65 -7.61 5.74 0.00
N VAL A 66 -8.11 6.91 -0.41
CA VAL A 66 -7.33 7.89 -1.17
C VAL A 66 -6.14 8.43 -0.35
N ILE A 67 -6.36 8.81 0.91
CA ILE A 67 -5.28 9.25 1.81
C ILE A 67 -4.20 8.17 1.95
N SER A 68 -4.61 6.93 2.22
CA SER A 68 -3.70 5.79 2.37
C SER A 68 -2.93 5.53 1.08
N LEU A 69 -3.59 5.61 -0.08
CA LEU A 69 -2.97 5.36 -1.38
C LEU A 69 -1.93 6.44 -1.72
N CYS A 70 -2.29 7.71 -1.54
CA CYS A 70 -1.38 8.82 -1.71
C CYS A 70 -0.17 8.69 -0.78
N SER A 71 -0.40 8.33 0.49
CA SER A 71 0.65 8.14 1.49
C SER A 71 1.62 7.02 1.10
N GLU A 72 1.12 5.88 0.62
CA GLU A 72 1.94 4.77 0.13
C GLU A 72 2.79 5.16 -1.09
N ILE A 73 2.23 5.96 -2.00
CA ILE A 73 2.95 6.47 -3.18
C ILE A 73 4.06 7.43 -2.75
N LEU A 74 3.75 8.38 -1.86
CA LEU A 74 4.70 9.36 -1.35
C LEU A 74 5.81 8.71 -0.52
N ALA A 75 5.47 7.72 0.30
CA ALA A 75 6.43 6.93 1.07
C ALA A 75 7.54 6.35 0.20
N ARG A 76 7.17 5.79 -0.97
CA ARG A 76 8.12 5.24 -1.94
C ARG A 76 8.95 6.31 -2.62
N LYS A 77 8.33 7.43 -3.02
CA LYS A 77 9.03 8.53 -3.70
C LYS A 77 10.03 9.23 -2.78
N LEU A 78 9.62 9.50 -1.54
CA LEU A 78 10.38 10.28 -0.56
C LEU A 78 11.23 9.40 0.37
N LYS A 79 11.14 8.07 0.22
CA LYS A 79 11.84 7.06 1.05
C LYS A 79 11.62 7.28 2.54
N GLN A 80 10.38 7.58 2.91
CA GLN A 80 9.94 7.78 4.30
C GLN A 80 8.86 6.75 4.66
N PRO A 81 8.70 6.38 5.94
CA PRO A 81 7.61 5.51 6.37
C PRO A 81 6.24 6.09 6.00
N ALA A 82 5.34 5.28 5.43
CA ALA A 82 4.02 5.72 4.98
C ALA A 82 3.16 6.31 6.11
N ILE A 83 3.35 5.81 7.33
CA ILE A 83 2.62 6.26 8.51
C ILE A 83 2.79 7.76 8.80
N LEU A 84 3.92 8.36 8.41
CA LEU A 84 4.16 9.79 8.56
C LEU A 84 3.11 10.61 7.79
N PHE A 85 2.74 10.17 6.58
CA PHE A 85 1.73 10.85 5.78
C PHE A 85 0.29 10.47 6.16
N VAL A 86 0.06 9.21 6.55
CA VAL A 86 -1.28 8.70 6.85
C VAL A 86 -1.87 9.37 8.10
N ILE A 87 -1.11 9.47 9.20
CA ILE A 87 -1.65 9.94 10.49
C ILE A 87 -2.13 11.41 10.39
N PRO A 88 -1.31 12.38 9.95
CA PRO A 88 -1.72 13.78 9.89
C PRO A 88 -2.82 14.01 8.84
N GLY A 89 -2.76 13.26 7.73
CA GLY A 89 -3.74 13.36 6.64
C GLY A 89 -5.14 12.88 7.03
N ILE A 90 -5.25 11.90 7.92
CA ILE A 90 -6.55 11.30 8.28
C ILE A 90 -7.24 11.99 9.45
N LEU A 91 -6.50 12.74 10.28
CA LEU A 91 -7.03 13.36 11.48
C LEU A 91 -8.21 14.31 11.24
N PRO A 92 -8.23 15.14 10.19
CA PRO A 92 -9.41 15.97 9.90
C PRO A 92 -10.69 15.16 9.65
N LEU A 93 -10.58 13.90 9.19
CA LEU A 93 -11.71 13.03 8.88
C LEU A 93 -12.25 12.30 10.12
N VAL A 94 -11.46 12.20 11.19
CA VAL A 94 -11.85 11.45 12.39
C VAL A 94 -13.07 12.13 13.04
N PRO A 95 -14.16 11.41 13.36
CA PRO A 95 -15.41 11.99 13.83
C PRO A 95 -15.36 12.38 15.33
N GLY A 96 -14.35 13.16 15.73
CA GLY A 96 -14.16 13.60 17.12
C GLY A 96 -15.32 14.43 17.65
N VAL A 97 -15.87 15.34 16.83
CA VAL A 97 -17.05 16.15 17.19
C VAL A 97 -18.28 15.26 17.42
N GLY A 98 -18.47 14.23 16.58
CA GLY A 98 -19.58 13.28 16.74
C GLY A 98 -19.49 12.47 18.04
N LEU A 99 -18.28 12.05 18.41
CA LEU A 99 -18.03 11.37 19.70
C LEU A 99 -18.31 12.29 20.89
N TYR A 100 -17.82 13.54 20.85
CA TYR A 100 -18.11 14.53 21.90
C TYR A 100 -19.62 14.80 22.02
N GLN A 101 -20.31 15.00 20.90
CA GLN A 101 -21.77 15.20 20.88
C GLN A 101 -22.52 14.00 21.46
N THR A 102 -22.04 12.79 21.23
CA THR A 102 -22.65 11.58 21.80
C THR A 102 -22.61 11.61 23.32
N VAL A 103 -21.43 11.88 23.91
CA VAL A 103 -21.27 11.98 25.37
C VAL A 103 -22.12 13.14 25.91
N TYR A 104 -22.09 14.29 25.25
CA TYR A 104 -22.92 15.44 25.60
C TYR A 104 -24.41 15.07 25.66
N LEU A 105 -24.95 14.41 24.64
CA LEU A 105 -26.37 14.01 24.58
C LEU A 105 -26.74 12.99 25.67
N ILE A 106 -25.83 12.09 26.04
CA ILE A 106 -26.02 11.17 27.16
C ILE A 106 -26.16 11.94 28.49
N MET A 107 -25.33 12.95 28.73
CA MET A 107 -25.40 13.76 29.95
C MET A 107 -26.73 14.51 30.07
N PHE A 108 -27.30 14.95 28.95
CA PHE A 108 -28.62 15.59 28.90
C PHE A 108 -29.80 14.61 28.77
N LYS A 109 -29.57 13.31 29.02
CA LYS A 109 -30.59 12.25 28.98
C LYS A 109 -31.32 12.12 27.63
N LYS A 110 -30.70 12.56 26.53
CA LYS A 110 -31.23 12.46 25.16
C LYS A 110 -30.71 11.17 24.48
N TYR A 111 -31.10 10.01 25.03
CA TYR A 111 -30.52 8.72 24.65
C TYR A 111 -30.76 8.30 23.20
N THR A 112 -31.94 8.58 22.64
CA THR A 112 -32.26 8.24 21.25
C THR A 112 -31.35 8.97 20.25
N LEU A 113 -31.15 10.28 20.47
CA LEU A 113 -30.26 11.08 19.63
C LEU A 113 -28.79 10.70 19.86
N ALA A 114 -28.40 10.44 21.11
CA ALA A 114 -27.06 9.95 21.43
C ALA A 114 -26.73 8.64 20.71
N ALA A 115 -27.67 7.68 20.69
CA ALA A 115 -27.49 6.41 19.99
C ALA A 115 -27.30 6.62 18.48
N SER A 116 -28.09 7.50 17.87
CA SER A 116 -27.96 7.81 16.43
C SER A 116 -26.61 8.47 16.11
N THR A 117 -26.23 9.53 16.83
CA THR A 117 -24.97 10.25 16.62
C THR A 117 -23.76 9.37 16.91
N GLY A 118 -23.80 8.57 17.98
CA GLY A 118 -22.73 7.66 18.37
C GLY A 118 -22.53 6.55 17.35
N THR A 119 -23.63 5.93 16.90
CA THR A 119 -23.56 4.89 15.86
C THR A 119 -22.99 5.46 14.56
N LYS A 120 -23.39 6.67 14.16
CA LYS A 120 -22.83 7.35 12.98
C LYS A 120 -21.31 7.56 13.12
N ALA A 121 -20.83 8.04 14.27
CA ALA A 121 -19.41 8.24 14.51
C ALA A 121 -18.61 6.91 14.46
N VAL A 122 -19.17 5.84 15.01
CA VAL A 122 -18.56 4.50 14.94
C VAL A 122 -18.50 3.99 13.50
N ILE A 123 -19.59 4.13 12.72
CA ILE A 123 -19.62 3.73 11.30
C ILE A 123 -18.58 4.49 10.48
N VAL A 124 -18.47 5.81 10.66
CA VAL A 124 -17.43 6.63 10.00
C VAL A 124 -16.04 6.11 10.36
N SER A 125 -15.78 5.88 11.65
CA SER A 125 -14.48 5.38 12.13
C SER A 125 -14.12 4.00 11.57
N MET A 126 -15.11 3.10 11.46
CA MET A 126 -14.94 1.79 10.82
C MET A 126 -14.64 1.92 9.33
N GLY A 127 -15.35 2.80 8.61
CA GLY A 127 -15.08 3.07 7.20
C GLY A 127 -13.65 3.56 6.99
N ILE A 128 -13.19 4.49 7.83
CA ILE A 128 -11.82 5.01 7.81
C ILE A 128 -10.80 3.87 8.03
N ALA A 129 -10.99 3.06 9.08
CA ALA A 129 -10.09 1.94 9.40
C ALA A 129 -10.01 0.92 8.26
N LEU A 130 -11.15 0.55 7.66
CA LEU A 130 -11.20 -0.37 6.52
C LEU A 130 -10.50 0.21 5.29
N GLY A 131 -10.69 1.50 5.00
CA GLY A 131 -10.05 2.17 3.86
C GLY A 131 -8.53 2.12 3.95
N ILE A 132 -7.97 2.40 5.13
CA ILE A 132 -6.53 2.27 5.37
C ILE A 132 -6.08 0.82 5.22
N LEU A 133 -6.79 -0.11 5.86
CA LEU A 133 -6.43 -1.53 5.90
C LEU A 133 -6.35 -2.16 4.51
N VAL A 134 -7.34 -1.88 3.66
CA VAL A 134 -7.40 -2.41 2.28
C VAL A 134 -6.20 -1.94 1.48
N ILE A 135 -5.92 -0.64 1.52
CA ILE A 135 -4.82 -0.05 0.75
C ILE A 135 -3.46 -0.47 1.28
N ALA A 136 -3.27 -0.51 2.61
CA ALA A 136 -2.04 -0.99 3.22
C ALA A 136 -1.76 -2.46 2.87
N SER A 137 -2.80 -3.31 2.88
CA SER A 137 -2.70 -4.71 2.49
C SER A 137 -2.34 -4.86 1.02
N LEU A 138 -2.99 -4.10 0.15
CA LEU A 138 -2.73 -4.11 -1.28
C LEU A 138 -1.29 -3.63 -1.60
N SER A 139 -0.84 -2.56 -0.95
CA SER A 139 0.53 -2.03 -1.09
C SER A 139 1.59 -3.08 -0.70
N ARG A 140 1.34 -3.83 0.39
CA ARG A 140 2.22 -4.91 0.84
C ARG A 140 2.33 -6.03 -0.20
N VAL A 141 1.21 -6.49 -0.75
CA VAL A 141 1.19 -7.55 -1.79
C VAL A 141 1.96 -7.12 -3.03
N PHE A 142 1.75 -5.89 -3.51
CA PHE A 142 2.48 -5.36 -4.67
C PHE A 142 4.00 -5.32 -4.45
N ASN A 143 4.45 -4.96 -3.24
CA ASN A 143 5.88 -4.97 -2.92
C ASN A 143 6.47 -6.39 -2.88
N LEU A 144 5.74 -7.36 -2.32
CA LEU A 144 6.18 -8.77 -2.30
C LEU A 144 6.27 -9.36 -3.71
N TYR A 145 5.32 -9.02 -4.60
CA TYR A 145 5.38 -9.47 -5.99
C TYR A 145 6.59 -8.89 -6.73
N LYS A 146 6.89 -7.60 -6.54
CA LYS A 146 8.10 -6.98 -7.11
C LYS A 146 9.39 -7.64 -6.59
N LEU A 147 9.45 -7.94 -5.29
CA LEU A 147 10.58 -8.67 -4.70
C LEU A 147 10.71 -10.07 -5.29
N LYS A 148 9.61 -10.85 -5.37
CA LYS A 148 9.62 -12.20 -5.96
C LYS A 148 10.03 -12.19 -7.43
N LYS A 149 9.58 -11.19 -8.21
CA LYS A 149 9.96 -11.04 -9.62
C LYS A 149 11.44 -10.63 -9.79
N ALA A 150 11.97 -9.79 -8.90
CA ALA A 150 13.39 -9.50 -8.85
C ALA A 150 14.19 -10.76 -8.51
N PHE A 151 13.62 -11.59 -7.62
CA PHE A 151 14.23 -12.83 -7.15
C PHE A 151 14.26 -13.96 -8.20
N SER A 152 13.19 -14.07 -8.98
CA SER A 152 13.05 -15.11 -10.01
C SER A 152 13.97 -14.89 -11.22
N ARG A 153 14.68 -13.76 -11.32
CA ARG A 153 15.44 -13.40 -12.53
C ARG A 153 16.96 -13.52 -12.38
N ASN A 154 17.54 -13.75 -11.19
CA ASN A 154 19.01 -13.83 -11.08
C ASN A 154 19.61 -14.56 -9.85
N ASP A 155 18.87 -15.41 -9.13
CA ASP A 155 19.11 -15.50 -7.68
C ASP A 155 19.50 -16.86 -7.09
N ALA A 156 20.47 -17.55 -7.70
CA ALA A 156 21.32 -18.43 -6.90
C ALA A 156 22.44 -17.61 -6.25
N ALA A 157 23.26 -16.92 -7.06
CA ALA A 157 24.46 -16.23 -6.61
C ALA A 157 24.19 -15.05 -5.65
N LYS A 158 23.07 -14.33 -5.86
CA LYS A 158 22.71 -13.15 -5.05
C LYS A 158 22.14 -13.51 -3.68
N TYR A 159 21.46 -14.67 -3.55
CA TYR A 159 21.00 -15.18 -2.24
C TYR A 159 22.19 -15.54 -1.35
N VAL A 160 23.19 -16.21 -1.92
CA VAL A 160 24.42 -16.59 -1.22
C VAL A 160 25.18 -15.37 -0.72
N ASP A 161 25.26 -14.32 -1.53
CA ASP A 161 25.91 -13.07 -1.14
C ASP A 161 25.16 -12.37 0.00
N TRP A 162 23.82 -12.29 -0.08
CA TRP A 162 22.99 -11.68 0.97
C TRP A 162 23.04 -12.43 2.31
N VAL A 163 23.04 -13.76 2.29
CA VAL A 163 23.19 -14.58 3.51
C VAL A 163 24.59 -14.41 4.11
N ASN A 164 25.64 -14.35 3.27
CA ASN A 164 27.00 -14.13 3.73
C ASN A 164 27.24 -12.70 4.25
N LEU A 165 26.59 -11.69 3.68
CA LEU A 165 26.61 -10.30 4.16
C LEU A 165 26.04 -10.18 5.58
N GLY A 166 25.03 -10.99 5.94
CA GLY A 166 24.50 -11.06 7.31
C GLY A 166 25.42 -11.76 8.31
N LYS A 167 26.28 -12.68 7.84
CA LYS A 167 27.12 -13.56 8.66
C LYS A 167 28.58 -13.09 8.83
N ASN A 168 28.98 -12.04 8.10
CA ASN A 168 30.29 -11.38 8.26
C ASN A 168 30.53 -10.73 9.63
N ARG A 169 29.56 -10.76 10.56
CA ARG A 169 29.74 -10.38 11.98
C ARG A 169 30.19 -11.53 12.88
N THR A 170 30.06 -12.78 12.44
CA THR A 170 30.34 -14.00 13.24
C THR A 170 31.45 -14.88 12.66
N GLY A 171 32.12 -14.45 11.58
CA GLY A 171 33.28 -15.14 11.00
C GLY A 171 32.97 -16.44 10.23
N ASN A 172 31.70 -16.85 10.16
CA ASN A 172 31.29 -18.08 9.46
C ASN A 172 30.74 -17.76 8.06
N LYS A 173 31.48 -18.14 7.02
CA LYS A 173 31.04 -18.06 5.61
C LYS A 173 30.21 -19.30 5.27
N PHE A 174 28.97 -19.13 4.81
CA PHE A 174 28.23 -20.22 4.20
C PHE A 174 28.82 -20.50 2.81
N VAL A 175 29.50 -21.63 2.68
CA VAL A 175 29.86 -22.22 1.40
C VAL A 175 28.76 -23.23 1.07
N LEU A 176 27.92 -22.93 0.09
CA LEU A 176 26.95 -23.89 -0.42
C LEU A 176 27.71 -24.97 -1.20
N ASN A 177 27.87 -26.15 -0.61
CA ASN A 177 28.33 -27.31 -1.35
C ASN A 177 27.17 -27.80 -2.22
N ARG A 178 27.38 -27.90 -3.54
CA ARG A 178 26.33 -28.30 -4.51
C ARG A 178 25.71 -29.64 -4.13
N ASP A 179 26.52 -30.53 -3.56
CA ASP A 179 26.11 -31.89 -3.21
C ASP A 179 25.19 -31.92 -1.98
N GLU A 180 25.50 -31.16 -0.92
CA GLU A 180 24.62 -31.01 0.26
C GLU A 180 23.29 -30.34 -0.10
N LEU A 181 23.30 -29.35 -1.01
CA LEU A 181 22.07 -28.70 -1.46
C LEU A 181 21.17 -29.67 -2.23
N ASN A 182 21.76 -30.49 -3.10
CA ASN A 182 21.02 -31.50 -3.86
C ASN A 182 20.44 -32.59 -2.96
N GLU A 183 21.18 -33.00 -1.92
CA GLU A 183 20.71 -33.97 -0.92
C GLU A 183 19.56 -33.40 -0.07
N HIS A 184 19.66 -32.14 0.33
CA HIS A 184 18.60 -31.45 1.08
C HIS A 184 17.33 -31.23 0.23
N LEU A 185 17.48 -30.86 -1.04
CA LEU A 185 16.35 -30.69 -1.96
C LEU A 185 15.66 -32.03 -2.27
N ASN A 186 16.44 -33.11 -2.42
CA ASN A 186 15.90 -34.47 -2.57
C ASN A 186 15.19 -34.95 -1.30
N SER A 187 15.67 -34.58 -0.10
CA SER A 187 15.01 -34.91 1.17
C SER A 187 13.66 -34.20 1.36
N LEU A 188 13.45 -33.06 0.68
CA LEU A 188 12.20 -32.30 0.71
C LEU A 188 11.16 -32.82 -0.31
N ASN A 189 11.46 -33.89 -1.04
CA ASN A 189 10.61 -34.48 -2.09
C ASN A 189 10.11 -33.44 -3.12
N ILE A 190 10.89 -32.37 -3.33
CA ILE A 190 10.63 -31.36 -4.34
C ILE A 190 11.26 -31.88 -5.63
N ASP A 191 10.43 -32.45 -6.50
CA ASP A 191 10.85 -32.98 -7.79
C ASP A 191 11.45 -31.86 -8.66
N THR A 192 12.77 -31.75 -8.58
CA THR A 192 13.57 -30.73 -9.28
C THR A 192 13.66 -31.07 -10.78
N ASP A 193 13.41 -32.33 -11.16
CA ASP A 193 13.35 -32.75 -12.56
C ASP A 193 12.12 -32.18 -13.27
N SER A 194 11.03 -31.90 -12.55
CA SER A 194 9.84 -31.24 -13.11
C SER A 194 10.15 -29.84 -13.64
N TYR A 195 10.93 -29.04 -12.90
CA TYR A 195 11.35 -27.70 -13.32
C TYR A 195 12.34 -27.76 -14.49
N LYS A 196 13.28 -28.71 -14.45
CA LYS A 196 14.26 -28.90 -15.51
C LYS A 196 13.59 -29.33 -16.82
N LYS A 197 12.55 -30.17 -16.75
CA LYS A 197 11.78 -30.62 -17.92
C LYS A 197 10.94 -29.48 -18.52
N LEU A 198 10.33 -28.63 -17.69
CA LEU A 198 9.60 -27.44 -18.11
C LEU A 198 10.49 -26.39 -18.80
N ASP A 199 11.72 -26.20 -18.32
CA ASP A 199 12.68 -25.28 -18.93
C ASP A 199 13.28 -25.85 -20.23
N LEU A 200 13.54 -27.16 -20.30
CA LEU A 200 13.99 -27.83 -21.53
C LEU A 200 12.91 -27.79 -22.62
N GLU A 201 11.65 -28.04 -22.27
CA GLU A 201 10.51 -27.98 -23.21
C GLU A 201 10.28 -26.55 -23.73
N LYS A 202 10.53 -25.53 -22.90
CA LYS A 202 10.52 -24.11 -23.32
C LYS A 202 11.67 -23.77 -24.27
N MET A 203 12.86 -24.34 -24.06
CA MET A 203 14.02 -24.10 -24.93
C MET A 203 13.88 -24.81 -26.28
N GLU A 204 13.33 -26.03 -26.30
CA GLU A 204 13.06 -26.77 -27.54
C GLU A 204 11.98 -26.06 -28.39
N LYS A 205 10.95 -25.50 -27.75
CA LYS A 205 9.90 -24.74 -28.43
C LYS A 205 10.41 -23.41 -29.02
N ASN A 206 11.29 -22.70 -28.33
CA ASN A 206 11.95 -21.51 -28.86
C ASN A 206 12.90 -21.85 -30.02
N SER A 207 13.72 -22.89 -29.88
CA SER A 207 14.63 -23.33 -30.94
C SER A 207 13.89 -23.76 -32.21
N SER A 208 12.70 -24.38 -32.08
CA SER A 208 11.89 -24.80 -33.23
C SER A 208 11.22 -23.60 -33.93
N GLN A 209 10.93 -22.52 -33.20
CA GLN A 209 10.37 -21.30 -33.75
C GLN A 209 11.40 -20.46 -34.50
N ASP A 210 12.66 -20.45 -34.05
CA ASP A 210 13.75 -19.75 -34.73
C ASP A 210 14.13 -20.42 -36.07
N ILE A 211 14.01 -21.75 -36.16
CA ILE A 211 14.29 -22.51 -37.41
C ILE A 211 13.22 -22.27 -38.50
N ILE A 212 11.96 -22.06 -38.10
CA ILE A 212 10.85 -21.80 -39.06
C ILE A 212 10.94 -20.38 -39.64
N LEU A 213 11.43 -19.40 -38.86
CA LEU A 213 11.61 -18.02 -39.32
C LEU A 213 12.79 -17.86 -40.30
N ASP A 214 13.81 -18.72 -40.21
CA ASP A 214 14.95 -18.73 -41.14
C ASP A 214 14.59 -19.36 -42.52
N ASP A 215 13.67 -20.34 -42.57
CA ASP A 215 13.30 -20.99 -43.86
C ASP A 215 12.36 -20.13 -44.71
N ASP A 216 11.47 -19.34 -44.08
CA ASP A 216 10.58 -18.41 -44.79
C ASP A 216 11.31 -17.18 -45.34
N THR A 217 12.46 -16.81 -44.76
CA THR A 217 13.28 -15.66 -45.24
C THR A 217 14.22 -16.02 -46.38
N LEU A 218 14.48 -17.31 -46.64
CA LEU A 218 15.29 -17.78 -47.76
C LEU A 218 14.50 -18.02 -49.06
N LYS A 219 13.15 -18.01 -49.01
CA LYS A 219 12.28 -18.16 -50.19
C LYS A 219 11.85 -16.85 -50.84
N GLU A 220 12.16 -15.69 -50.26
CA GLU A 220 11.88 -14.37 -50.82
C GLU A 220 13.06 -13.76 -51.61
N SER A 221 14.17 -14.50 -51.79
CA SER A 221 15.38 -14.01 -52.47
C SER A 221 15.79 -14.78 -53.74
N GLU A 222 14.86 -15.48 -54.40
CA GLU A 222 15.00 -15.97 -55.80
C GLU A 222 13.83 -15.47 -56.66
#